data_AF-A0A8H5UB43-F1
#
_entry.id   AF-A0A8H5UB43-F1
#
_cell.length_a   1.000
_cell.length_b   1.000
_cell.length_c   1.000
_cell.angle_alpha   90.00
_cell.angle_beta   90.00
_cell.angle_gamma   90.00
#
_symmetry.space_group_name_H-M   'P 1'
#
loop_
_entity.id
_entity.type
_entity.pdbx_description
1 polymer ?
#
loop_
_entity_poly.entity_id
_entity_poly.type
_entity_poly.pdbx_seq_one_letter_code
_entity_poly.pdbx_strand_id
1 'polypeptide(L)'
;MLFSSFFAPANSIVALTVFLGFSQVANAAVQCDIISSVHCGHNHHKQNHKLPTIAGNTYYVDGFHGGVMYAKLQSITQSVPGNNDNVDLTYNFNLGDYSGTYWVILPTSFGGGDACYAVYKNCDVTISFWEKSQPLPTYYQLA
;
A
#
# COMPACT_ATOMS: atom_id res chain seq x y z
N MET A 1 -49.22 35.50 -13.75
CA MET A 1 -48.27 35.97 -12.71
C MET A 1 -48.76 35.45 -11.37
N LEU A 2 -47.86 34.79 -10.62
CA LEU A 2 -47.95 34.49 -9.18
C LEU A 2 -49.06 33.55 -8.68
N PHE A 3 -48.87 32.68 -7.70
CA PHE A 3 -47.71 31.95 -7.16
C PHE A 3 -48.33 30.98 -6.12
N SER A 4 -47.77 29.77 -6.08
CA SER A 4 -47.74 28.72 -5.05
C SER A 4 -48.44 28.96 -3.70
N SER A 5 -49.37 28.06 -3.34
CA SER A 5 -49.88 27.91 -1.97
C SER A 5 -49.01 26.97 -1.14
N PHE A 6 -48.18 27.60 -0.31
CA PHE A 6 -47.89 27.34 1.10
C PHE A 6 -47.80 25.91 1.70
N PHE A 7 -46.55 25.58 2.07
CA PHE A 7 -46.05 25.09 3.38
C PHE A 7 -46.78 23.96 4.12
N ALA A 8 -46.07 22.82 4.22
CA ALA A 8 -46.13 21.92 5.37
C ALA A 8 -45.00 22.27 6.35
N PRO A 9 -45.26 22.23 7.67
CA PRO A 9 -44.42 21.35 8.49
C PRO A 9 -45.22 20.69 9.64
N ALA A 10 -45.07 19.37 9.77
CA ALA A 10 -45.46 18.66 10.99
C ALA A 10 -44.31 17.73 11.41
N ASN A 11 -43.50 18.27 12.31
CA ASN A 11 -42.72 17.63 13.37
C ASN A 11 -42.63 16.10 13.33
N SER A 12 -41.44 15.59 13.05
CA SER A 12 -41.01 14.26 13.49
C SER A 12 -39.55 14.34 13.92
N ILE A 13 -39.36 14.65 15.21
CA ILE A 13 -38.11 14.42 15.93
C ILE A 13 -38.16 12.97 16.38
N VAL A 14 -37.36 12.09 15.78
CA VAL A 14 -37.04 10.79 16.39
C VAL A 14 -35.56 10.48 16.20
N ALA A 15 -34.86 10.64 17.33
CA ALA A 15 -33.71 9.87 17.80
C ALA A 15 -32.54 9.64 16.83
N LEU A 16 -31.58 10.56 16.96
CA LEU A 16 -30.15 10.28 16.95
C LEU A 16 -29.83 8.90 17.58
N THR A 17 -29.40 7.94 16.77
CA THR A 17 -28.70 6.76 17.27
C THR A 17 -27.24 6.91 16.89
N VAL A 18 -26.45 7.37 17.85
CA VAL A 18 -25.00 7.46 17.76
C VAL A 18 -24.44 6.04 17.70
N PHE A 19 -24.07 5.59 16.50
CA PHE A 19 -23.14 4.46 16.36
C PHE A 19 -21.72 4.95 16.64
N LEU A 20 -21.39 5.08 17.93
CA LEU A 20 -20.00 5.02 18.37
C LEU A 20 -19.62 3.53 18.41
N GLY A 21 -19.08 3.05 17.31
CA GLY A 21 -18.62 1.67 17.19
C GLY A 21 -17.46 1.62 16.21
N PHE A 22 -16.27 1.95 16.71
CA PHE A 22 -14.96 1.83 16.05
C PHE A 22 -14.99 2.16 14.55
N SER A 23 -14.83 3.45 14.25
CA SER A 23 -14.19 3.82 13.00
C SER A 23 -12.82 3.15 13.00
N GLN A 24 -12.73 1.95 12.43
CA GLN A 24 -11.53 1.57 11.73
C GLN A 24 -11.33 2.70 10.73
N VAL A 25 -10.47 3.66 11.10
CA VAL A 25 -9.83 4.53 10.15
C VAL A 25 -9.13 3.55 9.23
N ALA A 26 -9.83 3.19 8.16
CA ALA A 26 -9.24 2.57 7.00
C ALA A 26 -8.27 3.64 6.51
N ASN A 27 -7.05 3.61 7.06
CA ASN A 27 -5.92 4.33 6.52
C ASN A 27 -5.72 3.70 5.14
N ALA A 28 -6.41 4.26 4.15
CA ALA A 28 -6.25 3.90 2.77
C ALA A 28 -4.75 3.98 2.48
N ALA A 29 -4.22 2.90 1.92
CA ALA A 29 -2.82 2.85 1.58
C ALA A 29 -2.55 3.94 0.53
N VAL A 30 -1.62 4.83 0.83
CA VAL A 30 -1.19 5.86 -0.13
C VAL A 30 -0.30 5.19 -1.17
N GLN A 31 -0.48 5.48 -2.45
CA GLN A 31 0.46 5.01 -3.47
C GLN A 31 1.78 5.77 -3.33
N CYS A 32 2.90 5.07 -3.14
CA CYS A 32 4.20 5.71 -2.98
C CYS A 32 4.89 5.99 -4.31
N ASP A 33 5.64 7.09 -4.35
CA ASP A 33 6.38 7.52 -5.52
C ASP A 33 7.65 6.68 -5.74
N ILE A 34 7.92 6.37 -7.00
CA ILE A 34 9.19 5.81 -7.46
C ILE A 34 10.22 6.93 -7.50
N ILE A 35 11.29 6.81 -6.72
CA ILE A 35 12.45 7.70 -6.85
C ILE A 35 13.54 6.90 -7.54
N SER A 36 13.69 7.12 -8.85
CA SER A 36 14.86 6.64 -9.59
C SER A 36 16.08 7.47 -9.19
N SER A 37 16.75 7.05 -8.11
CA SER A 37 18.00 7.68 -7.66
C SER A 37 19.09 6.63 -7.53
N VAL A 38 20.23 6.87 -8.18
CA VAL A 38 21.47 6.08 -8.04
C VAL A 38 22.01 6.07 -6.60
N HIS A 39 21.46 6.91 -5.71
CA HIS A 39 21.86 7.03 -4.30
C HIS A 39 20.85 6.43 -3.32
N CYS A 40 19.77 5.78 -3.79
CA CYS A 40 18.72 5.32 -2.89
C CYS A 40 19.25 4.27 -1.90
N GLY A 41 19.18 4.59 -0.60
CA GLY A 41 19.73 3.74 0.46
C GLY A 41 21.24 3.51 0.39
N HIS A 42 22.01 4.29 -0.40
CA HIS A 42 23.45 4.07 -0.61
C HIS A 42 24.27 4.37 0.65
N ASN A 43 23.79 5.27 1.51
CA ASN A 43 24.44 5.66 2.78
C ASN A 43 23.73 5.12 4.02
N HIS A 44 22.75 4.23 3.85
CA HIS A 44 21.95 3.69 4.94
C HIS A 44 22.25 2.21 5.16
N HIS A 45 22.08 1.75 6.40
CA HIS A 45 22.16 0.33 6.70
C HIS A 45 21.02 -0.39 6.01
N LYS A 46 21.36 -1.32 5.11
CA LYS A 46 20.36 -2.14 4.41
C LYS A 46 20.05 -3.40 5.22
N GLN A 47 18.78 -3.72 5.36
CA GLN A 47 18.33 -4.99 5.94
C GLN A 47 17.44 -5.74 4.98
N ASN A 48 17.73 -7.03 4.80
CA ASN A 48 16.93 -7.91 3.95
C ASN A 48 15.77 -8.48 4.76
N HIS A 49 14.58 -8.38 4.18
CA HIS A 49 13.35 -8.88 4.79
C HIS A 49 12.58 -9.73 3.78
N LYS A 50 11.78 -10.68 4.27
CA LYS A 50 10.99 -11.57 3.41
C LYS A 50 9.81 -10.81 2.80
N LEU A 51 9.46 -11.13 1.56
CA LEU A 51 8.20 -10.76 0.93
C LEU A 51 7.25 -11.96 0.89
N PRO A 52 5.95 -11.76 1.17
CA PRO A 52 4.93 -12.78 0.96
C PRO A 52 4.70 -12.99 -0.54
N THR A 53 4.59 -14.24 -0.97
CA THR A 53 4.33 -14.61 -2.38
C THR A 53 2.90 -15.08 -2.62
N ILE A 54 2.05 -15.05 -1.59
CA ILE A 54 0.64 -15.44 -1.67
C ILE A 54 -0.20 -14.21 -1.33
N ALA A 55 -1.13 -13.85 -2.22
CA ALA A 55 -2.00 -12.71 -1.99
C ALA A 55 -2.82 -12.89 -0.70
N GLY A 56 -2.88 -11.86 0.12
CA GLY A 56 -3.46 -11.86 1.46
C GLY A 56 -2.46 -12.14 2.59
N ASN A 57 -1.32 -12.79 2.30
CA ASN A 57 -0.33 -13.07 3.34
C ASN A 57 0.45 -11.83 3.74
N THR A 58 0.77 -11.76 5.03
CA THR A 58 1.48 -10.66 5.67
C THR A 58 2.69 -11.19 6.40
N TYR A 59 3.85 -10.56 6.21
CA TYR A 59 5.05 -10.81 7.00
C TYR A 59 5.38 -9.57 7.83
N TYR A 60 5.72 -9.80 9.09
CA TYR A 60 6.05 -8.77 10.07
C TYR A 60 7.56 -8.74 10.30
N VAL A 61 8.12 -7.56 10.45
CA VAL A 61 9.54 -7.36 10.75
C VAL A 61 9.72 -6.19 11.72
N ASP A 62 10.83 -6.18 12.43
CA ASP A 62 11.20 -5.05 13.29
C ASP A 62 11.67 -3.87 12.42
N GLY A 63 11.15 -2.67 12.69
CA GLY A 63 11.60 -1.45 12.01
C GLY A 63 12.91 -0.90 12.61
N PHE A 64 13.74 -0.25 11.81
CA PHE A 64 14.98 0.42 12.28
C PHE A 64 14.76 1.44 13.42
N HIS A 65 13.58 2.03 13.52
CA HIS A 65 13.23 3.05 14.52
C HIS A 65 12.42 2.47 15.68
N GLY A 66 12.38 1.14 15.81
CA GLY A 66 11.55 0.43 16.78
C GLY A 66 10.12 0.22 16.28
N GLY A 67 9.42 -0.69 16.96
CA GLY A 67 8.07 -1.12 16.56
C GLY A 67 8.09 -2.21 15.49
N VAL A 68 6.89 -2.69 15.15
CA VAL A 68 6.68 -3.75 14.16
C VAL A 68 6.12 -3.12 12.90
N MET A 69 6.82 -3.31 11.78
CA MET A 69 6.31 -3.01 10.45
C MET A 69 5.84 -4.31 9.77
N TYR A 70 5.07 -4.18 8.70
CA TYR A 70 4.70 -5.34 7.90
C TYR A 70 4.75 -5.07 6.39
N ALA A 71 4.92 -6.15 5.64
CA ALA A 71 4.71 -6.22 4.21
C ALA A 71 3.61 -7.25 3.90
N LYS A 72 2.59 -6.86 3.15
CA LYS A 72 1.49 -7.74 2.71
C LYS A 72 1.40 -7.74 1.20
N LEU A 73 1.32 -8.90 0.57
CA LEU A 73 0.95 -8.98 -0.85
C LEU A 73 -0.57 -8.76 -0.94
N GLN A 74 -1.00 -7.56 -1.34
CA GLN A 74 -2.42 -7.22 -1.40
C GLN A 74 -3.10 -7.89 -2.59
N SER A 75 -2.47 -7.82 -3.76
CA SER A 75 -3.07 -8.31 -5.00
C SER A 75 -2.02 -8.70 -6.03
N ILE A 76 -2.46 -9.58 -6.93
CA ILE A 76 -1.79 -9.92 -8.18
C ILE A 76 -2.84 -9.69 -9.28
N THR A 77 -2.65 -8.69 -10.12
CA THR A 77 -3.62 -8.31 -11.17
C THR A 77 -2.97 -8.36 -12.54
N GLN A 78 -3.73 -8.59 -13.61
CA GLN A 78 -3.19 -8.49 -14.96
C GLN A 78 -2.72 -7.05 -15.22
N SER A 79 -1.49 -6.89 -15.71
CA SER A 79 -0.94 -5.55 -16.02
C SER A 79 -1.66 -4.88 -17.19
N VAL A 80 -2.03 -5.69 -18.21
CA VAL A 80 -2.73 -5.21 -19.41
C VAL A 80 -3.91 -6.14 -19.69
N PRO A 81 -5.15 -5.61 -19.79
CA PRO A 81 -6.31 -6.42 -20.12
C PRO A 81 -6.10 -7.22 -21.41
N GLY A 82 -6.36 -8.53 -21.35
CA GLY A 82 -6.20 -9.44 -22.50
C GLY A 82 -4.77 -9.94 -22.76
N ASN A 83 -3.76 -9.38 -22.07
CA ASN A 83 -2.41 -9.95 -22.03
C ASN A 83 -2.26 -10.79 -20.76
N ASN A 84 -1.90 -12.06 -20.92
CA ASN A 84 -1.76 -13.00 -19.82
C ASN A 84 -0.32 -13.24 -19.36
N ASP A 85 0.66 -12.59 -19.97
CA ASP A 85 2.08 -12.85 -19.71
C ASP A 85 2.59 -12.09 -18.48
N ASN A 86 1.98 -10.92 -18.19
CA ASN A 86 2.44 -10.01 -17.16
C ASN A 86 1.38 -9.71 -16.09
N VAL A 87 1.84 -9.55 -14.85
CA VAL A 87 1.03 -9.14 -13.69
C VAL A 87 1.64 -7.98 -12.94
N ASP A 88 0.77 -7.18 -12.33
CA ASP A 88 1.15 -6.18 -11.35
C ASP A 88 1.04 -6.80 -9.96
N LEU A 89 2.12 -6.68 -9.19
CA LEU A 89 2.21 -7.15 -7.81
C LEU A 89 2.08 -5.94 -6.88
N THR A 90 0.99 -5.84 -6.12
CA THR A 90 0.80 -4.74 -5.18
C THR A 90 1.10 -5.21 -3.76
N TYR A 91 2.13 -4.63 -3.16
CA TYR A 91 2.52 -4.85 -1.78
C TYR A 91 2.12 -3.66 -0.91
N ASN A 92 1.47 -3.93 0.21
CA ASN A 92 1.21 -2.94 1.23
C ASN A 92 2.31 -2.98 2.30
N PHE A 93 2.97 -1.85 2.48
CA PHE A 93 3.93 -1.64 3.56
C PHE A 93 3.33 -0.73 4.61
N ASN A 94 3.38 -1.18 5.86
CA ASN A 94 2.89 -0.41 6.99
C ASN A 94 3.99 -0.30 8.04
N LEU A 95 4.27 0.94 8.43
CA LEU A 95 5.38 1.30 9.32
C LEU A 95 4.95 1.32 10.81
N GLY A 96 3.76 0.82 11.12
CA GLY A 96 3.19 0.84 12.46
C GLY A 96 3.03 2.26 12.98
N ASP A 97 3.54 2.52 14.18
CA ASP A 97 3.49 3.82 14.84
C ASP A 97 4.59 4.79 14.36
N TYR A 98 5.52 4.34 13.51
CA TYR A 98 6.58 5.20 13.01
C TYR A 98 6.03 6.24 12.02
N SER A 99 6.25 7.52 12.32
CA SER A 99 5.74 8.65 11.55
C SER A 99 6.74 9.24 10.56
N GLY A 100 7.86 8.56 10.31
CA GLY A 100 8.84 8.97 9.29
C GLY A 100 8.68 8.17 8.00
N THR A 101 9.72 8.20 7.18
CA THR A 101 9.75 7.52 5.88
C THR A 101 10.81 6.44 5.88
N TYR A 102 10.47 5.27 5.35
CA TYR A 102 11.44 4.22 5.03
C TYR A 102 11.70 4.15 3.53
N TRP A 103 12.92 3.79 3.15
CA TRP A 103 13.21 3.41 1.78
C TRP A 103 13.02 1.90 1.64
N VAL A 104 12.06 1.50 0.80
CA VAL A 104 11.83 0.11 0.45
C VAL A 104 12.38 -0.13 -0.94
N ILE A 105 13.27 -1.11 -1.05
CA ILE A 105 13.95 -1.49 -2.28
C ILE A 105 13.38 -2.84 -2.73
N LEU A 106 12.77 -2.87 -3.92
CA LEU A 106 12.13 -4.05 -4.52
C LEU A 106 12.74 -4.38 -5.87
N PRO A 107 12.75 -5.66 -6.27
CA PRO A 107 13.21 -6.04 -7.60
C PRO A 107 12.26 -5.52 -8.68
N THR A 108 12.82 -5.28 -9.87
CA THR A 108 12.08 -4.87 -11.08
C THR A 108 11.86 -6.04 -12.04
N SER A 109 10.83 -5.94 -12.88
CA SER A 109 10.43 -6.94 -13.86
C SER A 109 11.38 -7.08 -15.05
N PHE A 110 12.01 -5.99 -15.52
CA PHE A 110 12.64 -5.92 -16.85
C PHE A 110 14.17 -5.98 -16.89
N GLY A 111 14.84 -6.64 -15.94
CA GLY A 111 16.30 -6.84 -16.06
C GLY A 111 17.10 -6.95 -14.78
N GLY A 112 16.49 -7.40 -13.68
CA GLY A 112 17.23 -7.73 -12.46
C GLY A 112 17.80 -6.53 -11.70
N GLY A 113 17.30 -5.33 -11.98
CA GLY A 113 17.58 -4.14 -11.18
C GLY A 113 16.61 -3.98 -10.02
N ASP A 114 16.93 -3.06 -9.12
CA ASP A 114 16.07 -2.69 -8.00
C ASP A 114 15.37 -1.35 -8.24
N ALA A 115 14.11 -1.24 -7.82
CA ALA A 115 13.36 -0.01 -7.72
C ALA A 115 13.27 0.42 -6.25
N CYS A 116 13.29 1.73 -6.01
CA CYS A 116 13.29 2.31 -4.68
C CYS A 116 12.04 3.17 -4.46
N TYR A 117 11.40 2.96 -3.30
CA TYR A 117 10.13 3.56 -2.94
C TYR A 117 10.24 4.21 -1.56
N ALA A 118 9.81 5.47 -1.46
CA ALA A 118 9.69 6.16 -0.18
C ALA A 118 8.34 5.80 0.45
N VAL A 119 8.35 4.94 1.48
CA VAL A 119 7.15 4.48 2.18
C VAL A 119 6.87 5.35 3.39
N TYR A 120 5.64 5.83 3.53
CA TYR A 120 5.17 6.61 4.67
C TYR A 120 3.87 6.02 5.24
N LYS A 121 3.82 5.83 6.57
CA LYS A 121 2.69 5.23 7.31
C LYS A 121 2.22 3.90 6.71
N ASN A 122 1.19 3.95 5.86
CA ASN A 122 0.58 2.80 5.22
C ASN A 122 0.52 3.07 3.72
N CYS A 123 1.24 2.29 2.93
CA CYS A 123 1.40 2.58 1.51
C CYS A 123 1.42 1.33 0.65
N ASP A 124 0.77 1.44 -0.51
CA ASP A 124 0.79 0.42 -1.55
C ASP A 124 1.90 0.74 -2.57
N VAL A 125 2.70 -0.28 -2.83
CA VAL A 125 3.81 -0.25 -3.77
C VAL A 125 3.56 -1.33 -4.82
N THR A 126 3.48 -0.90 -6.08
CA THR A 126 3.21 -1.80 -7.20
C THR A 126 4.48 -2.05 -8.01
N ILE A 127 4.82 -3.33 -8.17
CA ILE A 127 5.78 -3.78 -9.17
C ILE A 127 4.99 -4.12 -10.42
N SER A 128 5.10 -3.27 -11.44
CA SER A 128 4.35 -3.47 -12.68
C SER A 128 5.05 -4.43 -13.64
N PHE A 129 4.24 -5.09 -14.45
CA PHE A 129 4.69 -5.96 -15.55
C PHE A 129 5.60 -7.12 -15.13
N TRP A 130 5.37 -7.72 -13.96
CA TRP A 130 6.07 -8.93 -13.56
C TRP A 130 5.69 -10.10 -14.47
N GLU A 131 6.69 -10.74 -15.08
CA GLU A 131 6.48 -11.92 -15.92
C GLU A 131 5.94 -13.08 -15.08
N LYS A 132 4.78 -13.63 -15.44
CA LYS A 132 4.16 -14.76 -14.71
C LYS A 132 5.00 -16.04 -14.72
N SER A 133 5.89 -16.19 -15.71
CA SER A 133 6.83 -17.31 -15.80
C SER A 133 7.95 -17.23 -14.76
N GLN A 134 8.22 -16.04 -14.21
CA GLN A 134 9.27 -15.83 -13.22
C GLN A 134 8.75 -16.08 -11.80
N PRO A 135 9.57 -16.66 -10.91
CA PRO A 135 9.19 -16.81 -9.51
C PRO A 135 8.95 -15.45 -8.89
N LEU A 136 7.88 -15.30 -8.11
CA LEU A 136 7.59 -14.05 -7.40
C LEU A 136 8.76 -13.64 -6.48
N PRO A 137 8.99 -12.34 -6.28
CA PRO A 137 10.06 -11.87 -5.42
C PRO A 137 9.82 -12.31 -3.97
N THR A 138 10.86 -12.83 -3.33
CA THR A 138 10.79 -13.40 -1.98
C THR A 138 11.43 -12.51 -0.92
N TYR A 139 12.06 -11.41 -1.32
CA TYR A 139 12.71 -10.47 -0.42
C TYR A 139 12.61 -9.02 -0.91
N TYR A 140 12.74 -8.09 0.04
CA TYR A 140 12.95 -6.66 -0.18
C TYR A 140 14.07 -6.18 0.74
N GLN A 141 14.62 -4.99 0.46
CA GLN A 141 15.54 -4.34 1.39
C GLN A 141 14.89 -3.10 1.99
N LEU A 142 15.08 -2.92 3.29
CA LEU A 142 14.77 -1.69 4.01
C LEU A 142 16.06 -0.87 4.14
N ALA A 143 15.99 0.44 3.91
CA ALA A 143 17.08 1.40 4.05
C ALA A 143 16.59 2.73 4.67
#